data_AF-A0A1Y4EUT3-F1
#
_entry.id   AF-A0A1Y4EUT3-F1
#
_cell.length_a   1.000
_cell.length_b   1.000
_cell.length_c   1.000
_cell.angle_alpha   90.00
_cell.angle_beta   90.00
_cell.angle_gamma   90.00
#
_symmetry.space_group_name_H-M   'P 1'
#
loop_
_entity.id
_entity.type
_entity.pdbx_description
1 polymer ?
#
loop_
_entity_poly.entity_id
_entity_poly.type
_entity_poly.pdbx_seq_one_letter_code
_entity_poly.pdbx_strand_id
1 'polypeptide(L)'
;MLRLNKKELVEQGEKVVKTKMKPRGGNSPVIGDNGVHTQPGDNAKYAGVLATILRWGDVDKSDVKALEDRFWQFVNYCSEHDVRVTNQVTYLALGLNKDEVYDWENGRSRSSAHSEFIKKVKKFCAAYREMLGADGKLNPVTLVWWQKNYDGLVDKSEVVLTPNNPLGTIADQKQLEERIAGSVVVEE
;
A
#
# COMPACT_ATOMS: atom_id res chain seq x y z
N MET A 1 36.56 8.37 -16.75
CA MET A 1 35.23 7.93 -16.26
C MET A 1 34.18 8.57 -17.15
N LEU A 2 33.69 7.86 -18.18
CA LEU A 2 32.67 8.41 -19.09
C LEU A 2 31.34 8.53 -18.33
N ARG A 3 30.89 9.76 -18.09
CA ARG A 3 29.57 10.04 -17.55
C ARG A 3 28.56 9.88 -18.68
N LEU A 4 27.59 8.98 -18.50
CA LEU A 4 26.42 8.88 -19.38
C LEU A 4 25.72 10.24 -19.45
N ASN A 5 25.30 10.63 -20.65
CA ASN A 5 24.50 11.83 -20.85
C ASN A 5 23.12 11.61 -20.22
N LYS A 6 22.54 12.67 -19.62
CA LYS A 6 21.18 12.69 -19.07
C LYS A 6 20.14 12.08 -20.01
N LYS A 7 20.29 12.22 -21.33
CA LYS A 7 19.38 11.62 -22.32
C LYS A 7 19.46 10.09 -22.36
N GLU A 8 20.67 9.52 -22.25
CA GLU A 8 20.89 8.07 -22.24
C GLU A 8 20.39 7.43 -20.95
N LEU A 9 20.52 8.13 -19.82
CA LEU A 9 19.95 7.70 -18.54
C LEU A 9 18.41 7.65 -18.59
N VAL A 10 17.77 8.61 -19.25
CA VAL A 10 16.32 8.66 -19.44
C VAL A 10 15.85 7.51 -20.36
N GLU A 11 16.52 7.28 -21.49
CA GLU A 11 16.17 6.18 -22.39
C GLU A 11 16.38 4.80 -21.76
N GLN A 12 17.43 4.63 -20.95
CA GLN A 12 17.65 3.39 -20.19
C GLN A 12 16.58 3.21 -19.10
N GLY A 13 16.21 4.28 -18.40
CA GLY A 13 15.11 4.29 -17.44
C GLY A 13 13.78 3.86 -18.07
N GLU A 14 13.45 4.36 -19.26
CA GLU A 14 12.23 3.96 -19.98
C GLU A 14 12.23 2.48 -20.39
N LYS A 15 13.39 1.89 -20.70
CA LYS A 15 13.50 0.46 -21.04
C LYS A 15 13.29 -0.45 -19.83
N VAL A 16 13.77 -0.05 -18.64
CA VAL A 16 13.53 -0.80 -17.39
C VAL A 16 12.03 -0.87 -17.07
N VAL A 17 11.30 0.24 -17.27
CA VAL A 17 9.85 0.32 -17.02
C VAL A 17 9.04 -0.58 -17.97
N LYS A 18 9.54 -0.87 -19.18
CA LYS A 18 8.79 -1.57 -20.23
C LYS A 18 8.92 -3.10 -20.23
N THR A 19 9.74 -3.71 -19.36
CA THR A 19 9.89 -5.16 -19.34
C THR A 19 8.71 -5.82 -18.63
N LYS A 20 7.57 -5.93 -19.32
CA LYS A 20 6.44 -6.76 -18.87
C LYS A 20 6.91 -8.22 -18.85
N MET A 21 7.21 -8.75 -17.66
CA MET A 21 7.41 -10.18 -17.50
C MET A 21 6.12 -10.91 -17.92
N LYS A 22 6.23 -11.98 -18.72
CA LYS A 22 5.08 -12.81 -19.07
C LYS A 22 4.42 -13.31 -17.78
N PRO A 23 3.07 -13.36 -17.71
CA PRO A 23 2.38 -13.92 -16.55
C PRO A 23 2.93 -15.32 -16.29
N ARG A 24 3.48 -15.56 -15.10
CA ARG A 24 3.77 -16.91 -14.63
C ARG A 24 2.41 -17.62 -14.54
N GLY A 25 2.19 -18.61 -15.39
CA GLY A 25 0.89 -19.28 -15.53
C GLY A 25 0.26 -19.62 -14.17
N GLY A 26 -1.06 -19.39 -14.07
CA GLY A 26 -1.86 -19.58 -12.86
C GLY A 26 -3.10 -18.67 -12.88
N ASN A 27 -4.12 -18.99 -12.07
CA ASN A 27 -5.26 -18.11 -11.85
C ASN A 27 -4.84 -16.93 -10.97
N SER A 28 -4.29 -15.89 -11.62
CA SER A 28 -3.99 -14.64 -10.94
C SER A 28 -5.26 -14.10 -10.26
N PRO A 29 -5.20 -13.70 -8.97
CA PRO A 29 -6.36 -13.14 -8.27
C PRO A 29 -6.88 -11.82 -8.85
N VAL A 30 -6.16 -11.19 -9.78
CA VAL A 30 -6.54 -9.90 -10.40
C VAL A 30 -7.05 -10.03 -11.84
N ILE A 31 -7.32 -11.26 -12.32
CA ILE A 31 -7.86 -11.54 -13.66
C ILE A 31 -9.25 -12.16 -13.53
N GLY A 32 -10.24 -11.60 -14.24
CA GLY A 32 -11.62 -12.09 -14.23
C GLY A 32 -12.21 -12.11 -12.82
N ASP A 33 -12.98 -13.16 -12.51
CA ASP A 33 -13.60 -13.34 -11.18
C ASP A 33 -12.70 -14.09 -10.18
N ASN A 34 -11.42 -14.34 -10.52
CA ASN A 34 -10.52 -15.14 -9.68
C ASN A 34 -10.28 -14.56 -8.27
N GLY A 35 -10.47 -13.26 -8.09
CA GLY A 35 -10.36 -12.57 -6.80
C GLY A 35 -11.69 -12.26 -6.13
N VAL A 36 -12.82 -12.60 -6.78
CA VAL A 36 -14.16 -12.33 -6.28
C VAL A 36 -14.71 -13.62 -5.67
N HIS A 37 -14.80 -13.64 -4.35
CA HIS A 37 -15.32 -14.78 -3.60
C HIS A 37 -16.55 -14.34 -2.83
N THR A 38 -17.68 -14.25 -3.53
CA THR A 38 -18.98 -13.93 -2.93
C THR A 38 -19.77 -15.19 -2.61
N GLN A 39 -20.59 -15.13 -1.56
CA GLN A 39 -21.53 -16.16 -1.17
C GLN A 39 -22.94 -15.57 -1.08
N PRO A 40 -24.00 -16.35 -1.37
CA PRO A 40 -25.36 -15.95 -1.06
C PRO A 40 -25.47 -15.52 0.40
N GLY A 41 -26.06 -14.34 0.64
CA GLY A 41 -26.20 -13.77 1.98
C GLY A 41 -25.15 -12.71 2.36
N ASP A 42 -24.04 -12.59 1.62
CA ASP A 42 -23.02 -11.57 1.90
C ASP A 42 -23.60 -10.16 1.97
N ASN A 43 -24.43 -9.79 0.99
CA ASN A 43 -25.05 -8.46 0.96
C ASN A 43 -25.92 -8.20 2.20
N ALA A 44 -26.75 -9.16 2.59
CA ALA A 44 -27.61 -9.04 3.77
C ALA A 44 -26.78 -8.93 5.05
N LYS A 45 -25.72 -9.75 5.18
CA LYS A 45 -24.79 -9.72 6.32
C LYS A 45 -24.15 -8.33 6.44
N TYR A 46 -23.49 -7.85 5.40
CA TYR A 46 -22.73 -6.59 5.49
C TYR A 46 -23.65 -5.37 5.62
N ALA A 47 -24.78 -5.31 4.91
CA ALA A 47 -25.75 -4.24 5.09
C ALA A 47 -26.34 -4.22 6.52
N GLY A 48 -26.64 -5.40 7.08
CA GLY A 48 -27.12 -5.55 8.45
C GLY A 48 -26.11 -5.10 9.51
N VAL A 49 -24.83 -5.42 9.32
CA VAL A 49 -23.73 -4.94 10.18
C VAL A 49 -23.68 -3.42 10.18
N LEU A 50 -23.64 -2.79 9.01
CA LEU A 50 -23.55 -1.33 8.90
C LEU A 50 -24.78 -0.63 9.49
N ALA A 51 -25.98 -1.18 9.22
CA ALA A 51 -27.22 -0.67 9.82
C ALA A 51 -27.24 -0.79 11.35
N THR A 52 -26.71 -1.89 11.90
CA THR A 52 -26.62 -2.09 13.35
C THR A 52 -25.69 -1.08 13.99
N ILE A 53 -24.50 -0.89 13.42
CA ILE A 53 -23.50 0.08 13.93
C ILE A 53 -24.09 1.49 13.91
N LEU A 54 -24.77 1.88 12.83
CA LEU A 54 -25.41 3.20 12.72
C LEU A 54 -26.56 3.40 13.72
N ARG A 55 -27.23 2.32 14.16
CA ARG A 55 -28.29 2.38 15.16
C ARG A 55 -27.80 2.53 16.60
N TRP A 56 -26.51 2.35 16.88
CA TRP A 56 -25.94 2.62 18.21
C TRP A 56 -26.01 4.10 18.60
N GLY A 57 -26.28 4.98 17.64
CA GLY A 57 -26.37 6.42 17.86
C GLY A 57 -25.00 7.06 18.08
N ASP A 58 -25.05 8.36 18.37
CA ASP A 58 -23.85 9.19 18.51
C ASP A 58 -23.06 8.85 19.77
N VAL A 59 -21.76 9.11 19.70
CA VAL A 59 -20.83 9.06 20.84
C VAL A 59 -20.35 10.48 21.12
N ASP A 60 -20.17 10.83 22.40
CA ASP A 60 -19.58 12.12 22.76
C ASP A 60 -18.12 12.15 22.29
N LYS A 61 -17.89 12.87 21.19
CA LYS A 61 -16.58 13.04 20.55
C LYS A 61 -15.58 13.84 21.39
N SER A 62 -16.00 14.47 22.48
CA SER A 62 -15.12 15.19 23.40
C SER A 62 -14.60 14.32 24.54
N ASP A 63 -15.25 13.19 24.80
CA ASP A 63 -14.88 12.22 25.83
C ASP A 63 -14.13 11.04 25.21
N VAL A 64 -12.81 10.99 25.45
CA VAL A 64 -11.94 9.91 24.98
C VAL A 64 -12.35 8.56 25.57
N LYS A 65 -12.89 8.53 26.80
CA LYS A 65 -13.31 7.28 27.43
C LYS A 65 -14.56 6.73 26.74
N ALA A 66 -15.55 7.59 26.45
CA ALA A 66 -16.74 7.20 25.69
C ALA A 66 -16.37 6.68 24.28
N LEU A 67 -15.41 7.33 23.61
CA LEU A 67 -14.87 6.87 22.32
C LEU A 67 -14.16 5.52 22.44
N GLU A 68 -13.38 5.30 23.49
CA GLU A 68 -12.71 4.03 23.74
C GLU A 68 -13.70 2.90 24.02
N ASP A 69 -14.72 3.15 24.82
CA ASP A 69 -15.76 2.17 25.10
C ASP A 69 -16.53 1.81 23.83
N ARG A 70 -16.83 2.81 22.97
CA ARG A 70 -17.43 2.57 21.64
C ARG A 70 -16.51 1.77 20.71
N PHE A 71 -15.20 2.03 20.73
CA PHE A 71 -14.24 1.25 19.95
C PHE A 71 -14.25 -0.22 20.34
N TRP A 72 -14.23 -0.53 21.64
CA TRP A 72 -14.27 -1.92 22.11
C TRP A 72 -15.63 -2.57 21.92
N GLN A 73 -16.74 -1.84 22.05
CA GLN A 73 -18.06 -2.31 21.65
C GLN A 73 -18.06 -2.77 20.19
N PHE A 74 -17.46 -1.98 19.29
CA PHE A 74 -17.33 -2.34 17.88
C PHE A 74 -16.47 -3.59 17.65
N VAL A 75 -15.30 -3.67 18.29
CA VAL A 75 -14.40 -4.83 18.16
C VAL A 75 -15.08 -6.11 18.67
N ASN A 76 -15.77 -6.04 19.82
CA ASN A 76 -16.51 -7.16 20.39
C ASN A 76 -17.64 -7.61 19.45
N TYR A 77 -18.42 -6.66 18.92
CA TYR A 77 -19.45 -6.96 17.92
C TYR A 77 -18.85 -7.66 16.68
N CYS A 78 -17.73 -7.16 16.16
CA CYS A 78 -17.04 -7.81 15.04
C CYS A 78 -16.63 -9.25 15.39
N SER A 79 -16.12 -9.48 16.60
CA SER A 79 -15.73 -10.82 17.07
C SER A 79 -16.93 -11.76 17.21
N GLU A 80 -18.03 -11.29 17.82
CA GLU A 80 -19.24 -12.09 18.06
C GLU A 80 -19.97 -12.48 16.78
N HIS A 81 -19.91 -11.63 15.76
CA HIS A 81 -20.63 -11.82 14.50
C HIS A 81 -19.77 -12.34 13.34
N ASP A 82 -18.51 -12.69 13.62
CA ASP A 82 -17.53 -13.13 12.61
C ASP A 82 -17.42 -12.12 11.45
N VAL A 83 -17.11 -10.87 11.78
CA VAL A 83 -16.95 -9.76 10.84
C VAL A 83 -15.57 -9.15 11.00
N ARG A 84 -14.92 -8.85 9.87
CA ARG A 84 -13.60 -8.24 9.88
C ARG A 84 -13.64 -6.81 10.43
N VAL A 85 -12.67 -6.47 11.29
CA VAL A 85 -12.41 -5.09 11.70
C VAL A 85 -11.73 -4.34 10.55
N THR A 86 -12.33 -3.23 10.07
CA THR A 86 -11.78 -2.43 8.97
C THR A 86 -11.80 -0.95 9.32
N ASN A 87 -10.81 -0.15 8.88
CA ASN A 87 -10.70 1.26 9.27
C ASN A 87 -11.97 2.06 9.03
N GLN A 88 -12.59 1.91 7.86
CA GLN A 88 -13.78 2.71 7.52
C GLN A 88 -14.96 2.40 8.43
N VAL A 89 -15.17 1.13 8.74
CA VAL A 89 -16.27 0.72 9.63
C VAL A 89 -15.92 1.07 11.09
N THR A 90 -14.65 1.02 11.48
CA THR A 90 -14.20 1.53 12.79
C THR A 90 -14.50 3.02 12.93
N TYR A 91 -14.18 3.83 11.91
CA TYR A 91 -14.44 5.27 11.94
C TYR A 91 -15.95 5.55 11.96
N LEU A 92 -16.73 4.79 11.17
CA LEU A 92 -18.19 4.83 11.21
C LEU A 92 -18.74 4.55 12.61
N ALA A 93 -18.24 3.52 13.29
CA ALA A 93 -18.69 3.16 14.64
C ALA A 93 -18.39 4.25 15.67
N LEU A 94 -17.29 4.99 15.48
CA LEU A 94 -16.89 6.15 16.29
C LEU A 94 -17.59 7.45 15.87
N GLY A 95 -18.42 7.43 14.83
CA GLY A 95 -19.05 8.63 14.27
C GLY A 95 -18.06 9.60 13.62
N LEU A 96 -16.90 9.13 13.19
CA LEU A 96 -15.83 9.95 12.62
C LEU A 96 -15.74 9.78 11.11
N ASN A 97 -15.44 10.86 10.40
CA ASN A 97 -15.00 10.82 9.02
C ASN A 97 -13.45 10.80 8.92
N LYS A 98 -12.92 10.59 7.71
CA LYS A 98 -11.47 10.48 7.48
C LYS A 98 -10.71 11.75 7.83
N ASP A 99 -11.29 12.92 7.57
CA ASP A 99 -10.65 14.21 7.80
C ASP A 99 -10.54 14.48 9.30
N GLU A 100 -11.60 14.18 10.07
CA GLU A 100 -11.57 14.21 11.54
C GLU A 100 -10.48 13.29 12.09
N VAL A 101 -10.40 12.04 11.62
CA VAL A 101 -9.35 11.10 12.04
C VAL A 101 -7.95 11.66 11.74
N TYR A 102 -7.75 12.19 10.54
CA TYR A 102 -6.46 12.78 10.15
C TYR A 102 -6.09 14.00 11.01
N ASP A 103 -7.02 14.92 11.23
CA ASP A 103 -6.79 16.10 12.04
C ASP A 103 -6.51 15.75 13.50
N TRP A 104 -7.24 14.77 14.06
CA TRP A 104 -7.05 14.34 15.44
C TRP A 104 -5.73 13.60 15.61
N GLU A 105 -5.36 12.70 14.69
CA GLU A 105 -4.08 12.01 14.69
C GLU A 105 -2.91 13.01 14.74
N ASN A 106 -3.02 14.12 13.99
CA ASN A 106 -2.00 15.16 13.89
C ASN A 106 -2.17 16.30 14.92
N GLY A 107 -3.11 16.17 15.86
CA GLY A 107 -3.32 17.15 16.93
C GLY A 107 -3.79 18.54 16.46
N ARG A 108 -4.49 18.61 15.32
CA ARG A 108 -4.89 19.87 14.68
C ARG A 108 -6.18 20.46 15.24
N SER A 109 -7.10 19.61 15.73
CA SER A 109 -8.45 20.04 16.14
C SER A 109 -8.91 19.49 17.49
N ARG A 110 -8.12 18.63 18.15
CA ARG A 110 -8.43 18.01 19.45
C ARG A 110 -7.18 17.88 20.33
N SER A 111 -7.38 17.51 21.60
CA SER A 111 -6.31 17.34 22.58
C SER A 111 -5.36 16.18 22.26
N SER A 112 -4.19 16.16 22.91
CA SER A 112 -3.22 15.06 22.81
C SER A 112 -3.82 13.69 23.13
N ALA A 113 -4.73 13.62 24.10
CA ALA A 113 -5.43 12.39 24.45
C ALA A 113 -6.24 11.82 23.27
N HIS A 114 -6.87 12.67 22.45
CA HIS A 114 -7.58 12.24 21.25
C HIS A 114 -6.60 11.74 20.17
N SER A 115 -5.46 12.42 20.02
CA SER A 115 -4.39 11.98 19.11
C SER A 115 -3.86 10.60 19.48
N GLU A 116 -3.59 10.36 20.76
CA GLU A 116 -3.16 9.06 21.28
C GLU A 116 -4.20 7.98 21.06
N PHE A 117 -5.47 8.28 21.33
CA PHE A 117 -6.58 7.38 21.07
C PHE A 117 -6.68 6.98 19.58
N ILE A 118 -6.67 7.96 18.67
CA ILE A 118 -6.74 7.67 17.23
C ILE A 118 -5.54 6.86 16.75
N LYS A 119 -4.32 7.17 17.24
CA LYS A 119 -3.13 6.37 16.94
C LYS A 119 -3.27 4.93 17.45
N LYS A 120 -3.86 4.72 18.63
CA LYS A 120 -4.17 3.38 19.16
C LYS A 120 -5.15 2.64 18.26
N VAL A 121 -6.24 3.27 17.85
CA VAL A 121 -7.24 2.69 16.93
C VAL A 121 -6.62 2.29 15.59
N LYS A 122 -5.82 3.17 14.98
CA LYS A 122 -5.14 2.88 13.70
C LYS A 122 -4.16 1.72 13.84
N LYS A 123 -3.36 1.69 14.91
CA LYS A 123 -2.43 0.58 15.22
C LYS A 123 -3.15 -0.75 15.36
N PHE A 124 -4.29 -0.79 16.06
CA PHE A 124 -5.09 -2.00 16.17
C PHE A 124 -5.54 -2.50 14.79
N CYS A 125 -6.10 -1.61 13.97
CA CYS A 125 -6.58 -1.97 12.64
C CYS A 125 -5.43 -2.47 11.74
N ALA A 126 -4.26 -1.82 11.80
CA ALA A 126 -3.07 -2.22 11.06
C ALA A 126 -2.60 -3.63 11.47
N ALA A 127 -2.43 -3.87 12.77
CA ALA A 127 -2.02 -5.17 13.30
C ALA A 127 -3.03 -6.28 12.96
N TYR A 128 -4.34 -5.99 13.05
CA TYR A 128 -5.38 -6.95 12.68
C TYR A 128 -5.27 -7.36 11.20
N ARG A 129 -5.06 -6.40 10.28
CA ARG A 129 -4.85 -6.72 8.86
C ARG A 129 -3.55 -7.49 8.63
N GLU A 130 -2.49 -7.13 9.36
CA GLU A 130 -1.20 -7.81 9.28
C GLU A 130 -1.34 -9.29 9.66
N MET A 131 -2.04 -9.60 10.75
CA MET A 131 -2.34 -10.98 11.16
C MET A 131 -3.12 -11.74 10.07
N LEU A 132 -4.19 -11.14 9.53
CA LEU A 132 -4.94 -11.75 8.42
C LEU A 132 -4.07 -11.98 7.19
N GLY A 133 -3.14 -11.05 6.91
CA GLY A 133 -2.17 -11.16 5.83
C GLY A 133 -1.19 -12.31 6.04
N ALA A 134 -0.62 -12.41 7.24
CA ALA A 134 0.33 -13.44 7.64
C ALA A 134 -0.27 -14.85 7.53
N ASP A 135 -1.55 -15.01 7.89
CA ASP A 135 -2.28 -16.28 7.81
C ASP A 135 -2.88 -16.57 6.42
N GLY A 136 -2.61 -15.72 5.42
CA GLY A 136 -3.15 -15.87 4.06
C GLY A 136 -4.67 -15.69 3.97
N LYS A 137 -5.29 -15.07 4.97
CA LYS A 137 -6.74 -14.78 5.06
C LYS A 137 -7.15 -13.47 4.41
N LEU A 138 -6.18 -12.70 3.91
CA LEU A 138 -6.37 -11.47 3.17
C LEU A 138 -5.64 -11.55 1.83
N ASN A 139 -6.28 -11.10 0.75
CA ASN A 139 -5.64 -11.02 -0.56
C ASN A 139 -4.38 -10.13 -0.46
N PRO A 140 -3.20 -10.59 -0.93
CA PRO A 140 -1.96 -9.82 -0.81
C PRO A 140 -2.01 -8.43 -1.45
N VAL A 141 -2.71 -8.27 -2.57
CA VAL A 141 -2.89 -6.97 -3.24
C VAL A 141 -3.74 -6.04 -2.38
N THR A 142 -4.82 -6.56 -1.77
CA THR A 142 -5.65 -5.78 -0.83
C THR A 142 -4.85 -5.37 0.40
N LEU A 143 -4.04 -6.27 0.96
CA LEU A 143 -3.17 -5.96 2.10
C LEU A 143 -2.20 -4.82 1.77
N VAL A 144 -1.45 -4.93 0.66
CA VAL A 144 -0.50 -3.89 0.22
C VAL A 144 -1.22 -2.58 -0.04
N TRP A 145 -2.38 -2.60 -0.69
CA TRP A 145 -3.17 -1.38 -0.93
C TRP A 145 -3.61 -0.72 0.38
N TRP A 146 -4.10 -1.49 1.35
CA TRP A 146 -4.50 -0.94 2.65
C TRP A 146 -3.33 -0.42 3.47
N GLN A 147 -2.19 -1.12 3.48
CA GLN A 147 -0.99 -0.67 4.19
C GLN A 147 -0.47 0.66 3.64
N LYS A 148 -0.46 0.84 2.32
CA LYS A 148 -0.08 2.13 1.71
C LYS A 148 -1.03 3.26 2.09
N ASN A 149 -2.34 3.01 2.02
CA ASN A 149 -3.35 4.05 2.21
C ASN A 149 -3.59 4.43 3.68
N TYR A 150 -3.52 3.47 4.60
CA TYR A 150 -3.84 3.71 6.02
C TYR A 150 -2.61 3.81 6.91
N ASP A 151 -1.54 3.10 6.56
CA ASP A 151 -0.37 2.89 7.43
C ASP A 151 0.89 3.61 6.89
N GLY A 152 0.81 4.23 5.71
CA GLY A 152 1.85 5.10 5.14
C GLY A 152 3.04 4.34 4.54
N LEU A 153 2.89 3.03 4.26
CA LEU A 153 3.94 2.24 3.62
C LEU A 153 4.13 2.68 2.16
N VAL A 154 5.34 2.48 1.64
CA VAL A 154 5.70 2.77 0.24
C VAL A 154 6.52 1.63 -0.34
N ASP A 155 6.33 1.34 -1.62
CA ASP A 155 7.21 0.41 -2.33
C ASP A 155 8.55 1.11 -2.55
N LYS A 156 9.64 0.46 -2.14
CA LYS A 156 11.00 0.89 -2.46
C LYS A 156 11.54 0.00 -3.56
N SER A 157 11.97 0.61 -4.66
CA SER A 157 12.69 -0.07 -5.74
C SER A 157 14.05 0.59 -5.92
N GLU A 158 15.09 -0.23 -5.95
CA GLU A 158 16.46 0.21 -6.26
C GLU A 158 16.82 -0.33 -7.64
N VAL A 159 17.27 0.55 -8.53
CA VAL A 159 17.75 0.17 -9.86
C VAL A 159 19.26 0.34 -9.88
N VAL A 160 19.98 -0.78 -9.86
CA VAL A 160 21.43 -0.77 -10.06
C VAL A 160 21.70 -0.73 -11.57
N LEU A 161 22.14 0.43 -12.05
CA LEU A 161 22.62 0.56 -13.42
C LEU A 161 24.03 -0.02 -13.48
N THR A 162 24.16 -1.27 -13.94
CA THR A 162 25.47 -1.79 -14.35
C THR A 162 25.78 -1.15 -15.72
N PRO A 163 26.81 -0.29 -15.81
CA PRO A 163 27.20 0.25 -17.11
C PRO A 163 27.57 -0.93 -18.00
N ASN A 164 26.99 -1.00 -19.19
CA ASN A 164 27.50 -1.92 -20.21
C ASN A 164 29.00 -1.64 -20.37
N ASN A 165 29.81 -2.70 -20.51
CA ASN A 165 31.22 -2.57 -20.85
C ASN A 165 31.35 -1.50 -21.95
N PRO A 166 32.14 -0.42 -21.77
CA PRO A 166 32.28 0.61 -22.79
C PRO A 166 32.79 0.04 -24.13
N LEU A 167 33.34 -1.19 -24.10
CA LEU A 167 33.78 -1.95 -25.26
C LEU A 167 32.67 -2.84 -25.87
N GLY A 168 31.47 -2.92 -25.31
CA GLY A 168 30.40 -3.81 -25.79
C GLY A 168 30.74 -5.31 -25.67
N THR A 169 30.21 -6.13 -26.59
CA THR A 169 30.53 -7.56 -26.74
C THR A 169 31.82 -7.81 -27.53
N ILE A 170 32.70 -6.81 -27.66
CA ILE A 170 33.94 -6.96 -28.43
C ILE A 170 34.89 -7.84 -27.62
N ALA A 171 35.05 -9.07 -28.07
CA ALA A 171 36.05 -10.01 -27.55
C ALA A 171 37.38 -9.93 -28.31
N ASP A 172 37.43 -9.23 -29.45
CA ASP A 172 38.56 -9.25 -30.39
C ASP A 172 39.31 -7.91 -30.47
N GLN A 173 40.64 -7.98 -30.39
CA GLN A 173 41.55 -6.85 -30.18
C GLN A 173 41.59 -5.88 -31.37
N LYS A 174 41.46 -6.40 -32.61
CA LYS A 174 41.46 -5.58 -33.84
C LYS A 174 40.27 -4.62 -33.93
N GLN A 175 39.09 -5.08 -33.52
CA GLN A 175 37.88 -4.24 -33.53
C GLN A 175 37.94 -3.12 -32.49
N LEU A 176 38.75 -3.29 -31.44
CA LEU A 176 39.02 -2.25 -30.44
C LEU A 176 39.89 -1.12 -31.04
N GLU A 177 40.94 -1.49 -31.76
CA GLU A 177 41.91 -0.58 -32.35
C GLU A 177 41.28 0.34 -33.40
N GLU A 178 40.43 -0.20 -34.29
CA GLU A 178 39.70 0.59 -35.30
C GLU A 178 38.79 1.66 -34.68
N ARG A 179 38.14 1.33 -33.55
CA ARG A 179 37.24 2.26 -32.86
C ARG A 179 37.99 3.39 -32.16
N ILE A 180 39.15 3.08 -31.58
CA ILE A 180 40.00 4.09 -30.94
C ILE A 180 40.53 5.04 -32.01
N ALA A 181 41.02 4.52 -33.14
CA ALA A 181 41.52 5.33 -34.25
C ALA A 181 40.49 6.33 -34.81
N GLY A 182 39.21 5.92 -34.90
CA GLY A 182 38.12 6.81 -35.35
C GLY A 182 37.64 7.84 -34.31
N SER A 183 38.11 7.76 -33.06
CA SER A 183 37.66 8.62 -31.94
C SER A 183 38.67 9.68 -31.52
N VAL A 184 39.88 9.65 -32.08
CA VAL A 184 40.89 10.70 -31.86
C VAL A 184 40.51 11.92 -32.72
N VAL A 185 39.96 12.96 -32.09
CA VAL A 185 39.92 14.29 -32.70
C VAL A 185 41.32 14.86 -32.57
N VAL A 186 42.00 15.03 -33.71
CA VAL A 186 43.22 15.83 -33.79
C VAL A 186 42.76 17.28 -33.75
N GLU A 187 42.94 17.94 -32.60
CA GLU A 187 42.80 19.40 -32.53
C GLU A 187 44.03 20.03 -33.20
N GLU A 188 43.82 20.82 -34.25
CA GLU A 188 44.79 21.78 -34.80
C GLU A 188 44.80 23.09 -34.00
#